data_AF-A0A1H3EWW6-F1
#
_entry.id   AF-A0A1H3EWW6-F1
#
_cell.length_a   1.000
_cell.length_b   1.000
_cell.length_c   1.000
_cell.angle_alpha   90.00
_cell.angle_beta   90.00
_cell.angle_gamma   90.00
#
_symmetry.space_group_name_H-M   'P 1'
#
loop_
_entity.id
_entity.type
_entity.pdbx_description
1 polymer ?
#
loop_
_entity_poly.entity_id
_entity_poly.type
_entity_poly.pdbx_seq_one_letter_code
_entity_poly.pdbx_strand_id
1 'polypeptide(L)'
;MHIDASQQAVSRIMATITSRIFRGIVKNMQLEHSGLQQEQALCGSADDASPDYRASPCINVCVMNAASGLCDGCLRTLDEIAAWSCASDEQKRGIWQHIQRRRAAA
;
A
#
# COMPACT_ATOMS: atom_id res chain seq x y z
N MET A 1 51.85 -19.40 -12.20
CA MET A 1 51.06 -18.16 -12.21
C MET A 1 50.62 -17.90 -10.77
N HIS A 2 51.52 -17.37 -9.94
CA HIS A 2 51.25 -17.09 -8.53
C HIS A 2 50.87 -15.61 -8.41
N ILE A 3 49.64 -15.32 -8.02
CA ILE A 3 49.28 -13.98 -7.54
C ILE A 3 49.79 -13.94 -6.11
N ASP A 4 50.88 -13.20 -5.89
CA ASP A 4 51.49 -12.98 -4.57
C ASP A 4 50.41 -12.55 -3.56
N ALA A 5 50.46 -13.11 -2.34
CA ALA A 5 49.49 -12.82 -1.27
C ALA A 5 49.34 -11.31 -0.98
N SER A 6 50.38 -10.53 -1.32
CA SER A 6 50.39 -9.07 -1.29
C SER A 6 49.42 -8.43 -2.30
N GLN A 7 49.33 -8.96 -3.53
CA GLN A 7 48.37 -8.47 -4.54
C GLN A 7 46.91 -8.80 -4.16
N GLN A 8 46.68 -9.93 -3.50
CA GLN A 8 45.33 -10.30 -3.03
C GLN A 8 44.85 -9.38 -1.89
N ALA A 9 45.75 -8.91 -1.03
CA ALA A 9 45.44 -7.94 0.01
C ALA A 9 45.07 -6.56 -0.58
N VAL A 10 45.83 -6.07 -1.56
CA VAL A 10 45.54 -4.79 -2.25
C VAL A 10 44.18 -4.84 -2.97
N SER A 11 43.86 -5.96 -3.63
CA SER A 11 42.58 -6.13 -4.33
C SER A 11 41.36 -6.12 -3.38
N ARG A 12 41.49 -6.70 -2.19
CA ARG A 12 40.44 -6.69 -1.14
C ARG A 12 40.24 -5.32 -0.52
N ILE A 13 41.31 -4.55 -0.34
CA ILE A 13 41.26 -3.19 0.18
C ILE A 13 40.57 -2.26 -0.84
N MET A 14 40.95 -2.33 -2.12
CA MET A 14 40.30 -1.53 -3.17
C MET A 14 38.82 -1.85 -3.33
N ALA A 15 38.44 -3.13 -3.33
CA ALA A 15 37.02 -3.54 -3.37
C ALA A 15 36.21 -3.00 -2.18
N THR A 16 36.83 -2.88 -1.00
CA THR A 16 36.21 -2.35 0.21
C THR A 16 36.12 -0.81 0.19
N ILE A 17 37.11 -0.13 -0.36
CA ILE A 17 37.12 1.34 -0.52
C ILE A 17 36.08 1.79 -1.55
N THR A 18 36.00 1.13 -2.72
CA THR A 18 34.98 1.42 -3.74
C THR A 18 33.56 1.19 -3.22
N SER A 19 33.34 0.13 -2.43
CA SER A 19 32.03 -0.16 -1.83
C SER A 19 31.65 0.80 -0.69
N ARG A 20 32.63 1.33 0.05
CA ARG A 20 32.38 2.29 1.15
C ARG A 20 32.10 3.71 0.66
N ILE A 21 32.81 4.18 -0.36
CA ILE A 21 32.59 5.52 -0.94
C ILE A 21 31.20 5.58 -1.61
N PHE A 22 30.81 4.55 -2.38
CA PHE A 22 29.50 4.48 -3.02
C PHE A 22 28.35 4.37 -2.01
N ARG A 23 28.54 3.59 -0.93
CA ARG A 23 27.55 3.44 0.17
C ARG A 23 27.39 4.72 1.01
N GLY A 24 28.41 5.57 1.07
CA GLY A 24 28.37 6.86 1.76
C GLY A 24 27.58 7.92 1.00
N ILE A 25 27.71 7.96 -0.34
CA ILE A 25 26.98 8.92 -1.20
C ILE A 25 25.47 8.67 -1.15
N VAL A 26 25.02 7.40 -1.18
CA VAL A 26 23.58 7.06 -1.14
C VAL A 26 23.00 7.16 0.28
N LYS A 27 23.77 6.87 1.34
CA LYS A 27 23.26 6.95 2.72
C LYS A 27 23.05 8.38 3.24
N ASN A 28 23.70 9.37 2.65
CA ASN A 28 23.62 10.76 3.11
C ASN A 28 22.47 11.57 2.48
N MET A 29 21.63 10.95 1.64
CA MET A 29 20.49 11.60 0.95
C MET A 29 19.12 11.05 1.40
N GLN A 30 19.05 10.24 2.46
CA GLN A 30 17.79 9.61 2.92
C GLN A 30 17.37 10.03 4.34
N LEU A 31 17.79 11.21 4.83
CA LEU A 31 17.45 11.68 6.18
C LEU A 31 16.65 12.99 6.23
N GLU A 32 15.99 13.38 5.16
CA GLU A 32 15.10 14.57 5.10
C GLU A 32 13.69 14.22 4.59
N HIS A 33 13.14 13.04 4.93
CA HIS A 33 11.69 12.76 4.81
C HIS A 33 11.00 12.76 6.19
N SER A 34 11.64 13.40 7.18
CA SER A 34 11.08 13.67 8.50
C SER A 34 10.22 14.94 8.43
N GLY A 35 9.09 14.87 7.73
CA GLY A 35 8.18 16.00 7.57
C GLY A 35 6.90 15.63 6.82
N LEU A 36 5.86 15.26 7.57
CA LEU A 36 4.45 15.20 7.16
C LEU A 36 4.03 14.10 6.16
N GLN A 37 3.94 12.84 6.59
CA GLN A 37 2.90 11.90 6.14
C GLN A 37 2.97 10.63 6.99
N GLN A 38 2.20 10.57 8.09
CA GLN A 38 1.34 9.43 8.45
C GLN A 38 0.69 9.66 9.83
N GLU A 39 -0.38 10.47 9.90
CA GLU A 39 -1.42 10.24 10.92
C GLU A 39 -2.20 8.97 10.51
N GLN A 40 -1.58 7.80 10.69
CA GLN A 40 -2.31 6.54 10.71
C GLN A 40 -2.49 6.16 12.16
N ALA A 41 -3.73 6.35 12.62
CA ALA A 41 -4.26 5.80 13.84
C ALA A 41 -3.84 4.33 13.99
N LEU A 42 -2.90 4.11 14.92
CA LEU A 42 -2.41 2.80 15.30
C LEU A 42 -3.31 2.28 16.43
N CYS A 43 -4.48 1.75 16.07
CA CYS A 43 -5.10 0.63 16.78
C CYS A 43 -5.88 -0.21 15.77
N GLY A 44 -5.52 -1.48 15.65
CA GLY A 44 -6.04 -2.39 14.63
C GLY A 44 -5.24 -3.67 14.64
N SER A 45 -5.46 -4.45 15.69
CA SER A 45 -4.85 -5.74 15.97
C SER A 45 -5.05 -6.72 14.82
N ALA A 46 -3.98 -7.43 14.46
CA ALA A 46 -4.03 -8.60 13.61
C ALA A 46 -4.79 -9.73 14.33
N ASP A 47 -5.65 -10.41 13.57
CA ASP A 47 -6.20 -11.76 13.75
C ASP A 47 -7.73 -11.81 13.63
N ASP A 48 -8.24 -11.63 12.40
CA ASP A 48 -9.45 -12.32 11.92
C ASP A 48 -9.47 -12.28 10.39
N ALA A 49 -9.81 -13.38 9.73
CA ALA A 49 -9.77 -13.58 8.28
C ALA A 49 -10.89 -12.83 7.52
N SER A 50 -11.13 -11.58 7.88
CA SER A 50 -12.12 -10.71 7.25
C SER A 50 -11.43 -9.87 6.15
N PRO A 51 -12.05 -9.70 4.96
CA PRO A 51 -11.56 -8.78 3.94
C PRO A 51 -11.28 -7.41 4.56
N ASP A 52 -10.17 -6.78 4.19
CA ASP A 52 -9.84 -5.44 4.67
C ASP A 52 -10.98 -4.49 4.28
N TYR A 53 -11.88 -4.24 5.23
CA TYR A 53 -13.05 -3.38 5.01
C TYR A 53 -12.63 -1.92 4.77
N ARG A 54 -11.38 -1.56 5.09
CA ARG A 54 -10.80 -0.24 4.84
C ARG A 54 -10.35 -0.09 3.38
N ALA A 55 -10.09 -1.20 2.69
CA ALA A 55 -9.82 -1.19 1.26
C ALA A 55 -11.09 -0.81 0.49
N SER A 56 -10.92 0.09 -0.49
CA SER A 56 -12.03 0.50 -1.36
C SER A 56 -12.41 -0.66 -2.29
N PRO A 57 -13.71 -0.99 -2.43
CA PRO A 57 -14.19 -2.02 -3.35
C PRO A 57 -14.19 -1.59 -4.83
N CYS A 58 -13.56 -0.44 -5.15
CA CYS A 58 -13.54 0.14 -6.49
C CYS A 58 -12.61 -0.65 -7.43
N ILE A 59 -13.11 -0.99 -8.62
CA ILE A 59 -12.33 -1.65 -9.68
C ILE A 59 -11.95 -0.68 -10.82
N ASN A 60 -12.00 0.62 -10.57
CA ASN A 60 -11.80 1.69 -11.56
C ASN A 60 -12.75 1.67 -12.76
N VAL A 61 -13.93 1.07 -12.57
CA VAL A 61 -15.06 1.15 -13.49
C VAL A 61 -16.18 1.89 -12.77
N CYS A 62 -16.52 3.08 -13.28
CA CYS A 62 -17.59 3.90 -12.74
C CYS A 62 -18.66 4.10 -13.82
N VAL A 63 -19.63 3.18 -13.86
CA VAL A 63 -20.80 3.27 -14.72
C VAL A 63 -22.01 3.10 -13.82
N MET A 64 -22.84 4.14 -13.71
CA MET A 64 -24.05 4.10 -12.89
C MET A 64 -25.19 3.51 -13.69
N ASN A 65 -25.77 2.43 -13.17
CA ASN A 65 -26.95 1.82 -13.74
C ASN A 65 -28.19 2.57 -13.25
N ALA A 66 -28.89 3.24 -14.17
CA ALA A 66 -30.06 4.03 -13.83
C ALA A 66 -31.26 3.19 -13.34
N ALA A 67 -31.32 1.90 -13.69
CA ALA A 67 -32.40 1.01 -13.27
C ALA A 67 -32.19 0.48 -11.85
N SER A 68 -30.95 0.13 -11.49
CA SER A 68 -30.63 -0.41 -10.15
C SER A 68 -30.17 0.66 -9.15
N GLY A 69 -29.75 1.84 -9.62
CA GLY A 69 -29.13 2.88 -8.78
C GLY A 69 -27.74 2.50 -8.25
N LEU A 70 -27.13 1.46 -8.80
CA LEU A 70 -25.83 0.94 -8.39
C LEU A 70 -24.77 1.20 -9.47
N CYS A 71 -23.52 1.32 -9.05
CA CYS A 71 -22.38 1.28 -9.95
C CYS A 71 -22.16 -0.14 -10.47
N ASP A 72 -22.14 -0.36 -11.79
CA ASP A 72 -21.96 -1.70 -12.39
C ASP A 72 -20.59 -2.32 -12.04
N GLY A 73 -19.58 -1.51 -11.71
CA GLY A 73 -18.25 -1.99 -11.34
C GLY A 73 -18.14 -2.43 -9.87
N CYS A 74 -18.48 -1.54 -8.95
CA CYS A 74 -18.28 -1.78 -7.50
C CYS A 74 -19.55 -2.10 -6.72
N LEU A 75 -20.72 -2.03 -7.37
CA LEU A 75 -22.05 -2.27 -6.80
C LEU A 75 -22.39 -1.40 -5.58
N ARG A 76 -21.75 -0.23 -5.48
CA ARG A 76 -22.09 0.81 -4.51
C ARG A 76 -23.12 1.78 -5.07
N THR A 77 -23.89 2.41 -4.19
CA THR A 77 -24.72 3.57 -4.53
C THR A 77 -23.85 4.82 -4.67
N LEU A 78 -24.41 5.88 -5.26
CA LEU A 78 -23.72 7.17 -5.38
C LEU A 78 -23.36 7.76 -4.00
N ASP A 79 -24.26 7.62 -3.02
CA ASP A 79 -24.06 8.10 -1.65
C ASP A 79 -22.93 7.34 -0.94
N GLU A 80 -22.87 6.02 -1.10
CA GLU A 80 -21.80 5.19 -0.54
C GLU A 80 -20.44 5.53 -1.17
N ILE A 81 -20.41 5.92 -2.45
CA ILE A 81 -19.19 6.38 -3.13
C ILE A 81 -18.75 7.74 -2.57
N ALA A 82 -19.67 8.70 -2.46
CA ALA A 82 -19.39 10.05 -1.98
C ALA A 82 -18.94 10.08 -0.52
N ALA A 83 -19.55 9.24 0.33
CA ALA A 83 -19.24 9.18 1.75
C ALA A 83 -17.96 8.40 2.09
N TRP A 84 -17.36 7.64 1.14
CA TRP A 84 -16.35 6.62 1.43
C TRP A 84 -15.12 7.15 2.19
N SER A 85 -14.58 8.30 1.79
CA SER A 85 -13.39 8.89 2.43
C SER A 85 -13.64 9.30 3.88
N CYS A 86 -14.87 9.72 4.19
CA CYS A 86 -15.30 10.17 5.51
C CYS A 86 -16.00 9.08 6.33
N ALA A 87 -16.26 7.91 5.73
CA ALA A 87 -16.97 6.82 6.38
C ALA A 87 -16.12 6.23 7.53
N SER A 88 -16.76 6.02 8.68
CA SER A 88 -16.19 5.29 9.80
C SER A 88 -15.95 3.83 9.44
N ASP A 89 -15.11 3.16 10.22
CA ASP A 89 -14.82 1.74 10.04
C ASP A 89 -16.08 0.87 10.07
N GLU A 90 -17.05 1.19 10.93
CA GLU A 90 -18.34 0.51 10.99
C GLU A 90 -19.16 0.74 9.71
N GLN A 91 -19.20 1.97 9.21
CA GLN A 91 -19.89 2.28 7.96
C GLN A 91 -19.25 1.55 6.78
N LYS A 92 -17.92 1.49 6.72
CA LYS A 92 -17.18 0.76 5.67
C LYS A 92 -17.46 -0.74 5.73
N ARG A 93 -17.50 -1.35 6.92
CA ARG A 93 -17.93 -2.75 7.11
C ARG A 93 -19.35 -2.98 6.60
N GLY A 94 -20.28 -2.09 6.96
CA GLY A 94 -21.67 -2.15 6.49
C GLY A 94 -21.76 -2.10 4.96
N ILE A 95 -21.07 -1.16 4.33
CA ILE A 95 -20.99 -1.04 2.86
C ILE A 95 -20.47 -2.33 2.24
N TRP A 96 -19.40 -2.92 2.78
CA TRP A 96 -18.88 -4.20 2.30
C TRP A 96 -19.90 -5.33 2.41
N GLN A 97 -20.63 -5.45 3.53
CA GLN A 97 -21.69 -6.44 3.66
C GLN A 97 -22.84 -6.23 2.66
N HIS A 98 -23.20 -4.98 2.36
CA HIS A 98 -24.19 -4.67 1.34
C HIS A 98 -23.71 -5.06 -0.06
N ILE A 99 -22.47 -4.76 -0.42
CA ILE A 99 -21.87 -5.16 -1.69
C ILE A 99 -21.88 -6.68 -1.84
N GLN A 100 -21.46 -7.42 -0.81
CA GLN A 100 -21.44 -8.88 -0.85
C GLN A 100 -22.85 -9.46 -1.03
N ARG A 101 -23.86 -8.87 -0.37
CA ARG A 101 -25.27 -9.24 -0.57
C ARG A 101 -25.75 -8.95 -1.99
N ARG A 102 -25.42 -7.78 -2.55
CA ARG A 102 -25.77 -7.40 -3.94
C ARG A 102 -25.10 -8.34 -4.95
N ARG A 103 -23.82 -8.70 -4.74
CA ARG A 103 -23.08 -9.68 -5.58
C ARG A 103 -23.69 -11.07 -5.56
N ALA A 104 -24.24 -11.50 -4.42
CA ALA A 104 -24.87 -12.81 -4.31
C ALA A 104 -26.28 -12.85 -4.92
N ALA A 105 -26.94 -11.69 -5.09
CA ALA A 105 -28.28 -11.58 -5.63
C ALA A 105 -28.31 -11.26 -7.14
N ALA A 106 -27.17 -10.86 -7.72
CA ALA A 106 -26.99 -10.59 -9.14
C ALA A 106 -26.56 -11.85 -9.89
#